data_AF-A0A7H0JZY0-F1
#
_entry.id   AF-A0A7H0JZY0-F1
#
_cell.length_a   1.000
_cell.length_b   1.000
_cell.length_c   1.000
_cell.angle_alpha   90.00
_cell.angle_beta   90.00
_cell.angle_gamma   90.00
#
_symmetry.space_group_name_H-M   'P 1'
#
loop_
_entity.id
_entity.type
_entity.pdbx_description
1 polymer ?
#
loop_
_entity_poly.entity_id
_entity_poly.type
_entity_poly.pdbx_seq_one_letter_code
_entity_poly.pdbx_strand_id
1 'polypeptide(L)'
;MIPISASDVQNRVTPIPTPAVVRAVGSAGVGGSIGVMVSQAPLGIKAVVALICVVAAVTATLAHPYRKQLKAFAEAHNVARVPSLSMMLPPMLWWLALMLAPLVGWSAVASLLTGILAAGAAWLLYPHVDGTRRLAYA
;
A
#
# COMPACT_ATOMS: atom_id res chain seq x y z
N MET A 1 18.72 -18.94 -21.09
CA MET A 1 17.61 -18.18 -20.45
C MET A 1 17.20 -17.09 -21.41
N ILE A 2 15.97 -17.14 -21.93
CA ILE A 2 15.42 -16.05 -22.75
C ILE A 2 15.27 -14.83 -21.84
N PRO A 3 15.79 -13.64 -22.20
CA PRO A 3 15.59 -12.44 -21.40
C PRO A 3 14.10 -12.15 -21.33
N ILE A 4 13.55 -12.11 -20.11
CA ILE A 4 12.16 -11.71 -19.91
C ILE A 4 12.05 -10.24 -20.35
N SER A 5 11.24 -9.96 -21.37
CA SER A 5 11.00 -8.60 -21.81
C SER A 5 10.21 -7.84 -20.74
N ALA A 6 10.40 -6.51 -20.63
CA ALA A 6 9.61 -5.67 -19.73
C ALA A 6 8.09 -5.79 -20.01
N SER A 7 7.69 -6.05 -21.26
CA SER A 7 6.31 -6.33 -21.65
C SER A 7 5.76 -7.60 -21.01
N ASP A 8 6.57 -8.65 -20.91
CA ASP A 8 6.16 -9.94 -20.37
C ASP A 8 5.98 -9.87 -18.85
N VAL A 9 6.79 -9.04 -18.18
CA VAL A 9 6.66 -8.74 -16.75
C VAL A 9 5.36 -8.00 -16.46
N GLN A 10 4.96 -7.06 -17.31
CA GLN A 10 3.73 -6.27 -17.12
C GLN A 10 2.46 -7.09 -17.40
N ASN A 11 2.49 -7.97 -18.42
CA ASN A 11 1.30 -8.71 -18.87
C ASN A 11 0.99 -9.97 -18.06
N ARG A 12 1.84 -10.37 -17.11
CA ARG A 12 1.56 -11.51 -16.25
C ARG A 12 0.30 -11.30 -15.42
N VAL A 13 -0.64 -12.23 -15.58
CA VAL A 13 -1.90 -12.26 -14.85
C VAL A 13 -1.62 -12.60 -13.40
N THR A 14 -2.22 -11.84 -12.49
CA THR A 14 -2.11 -12.10 -11.05
C THR A 14 -3.15 -13.14 -10.65
N PRO A 15 -2.76 -14.35 -10.19
CA PRO A 15 -3.70 -15.45 -9.95
C PRO A 15 -4.75 -15.11 -8.87
N ILE A 16 -4.33 -14.42 -7.82
CA ILE A 16 -5.19 -13.97 -6.73
C ILE A 16 -5.05 -12.44 -6.65
N PRO A 17 -5.94 -11.67 -7.30
CA PRO A 17 -5.87 -10.21 -7.26
C PRO A 17 -6.22 -9.69 -5.86
N THR A 18 -5.66 -8.53 -5.48
CA THR A 18 -6.09 -7.85 -4.26
C THR A 18 -7.59 -7.53 -4.34
N PRO A 19 -8.40 -7.94 -3.35
CA PRO A 19 -9.81 -7.58 -3.30
C PRO A 19 -9.99 -6.05 -3.36
N ALA A 20 -10.91 -5.58 -4.21
CA ALA A 20 -11.09 -4.15 -4.46
C ALA A 20 -11.35 -3.35 -3.17
N VAL A 21 -12.11 -3.92 -2.22
CA VAL A 21 -12.39 -3.31 -0.92
C VAL A 21 -11.12 -3.16 -0.08
N VAL A 22 -10.29 -4.20 0.01
CA VAL A 22 -9.02 -4.15 0.75
C VAL A 22 -8.10 -3.09 0.14
N ARG A 23 -8.00 -3.08 -1.19
CA ARG A 23 -7.21 -2.09 -1.93
C ARG A 23 -7.72 -0.67 -1.67
N ALA A 24 -9.03 -0.46 -1.72
CA ALA A 24 -9.65 0.85 -1.50
C ALA A 24 -9.41 1.37 -0.08
N VAL A 25 -9.71 0.54 0.94
CA VAL A 25 -9.51 0.93 2.34
C VAL A 25 -8.04 1.17 2.64
N GLY A 26 -7.17 0.31 2.14
CA GLY A 26 -5.73 0.46 2.30
C GLY A 26 -5.19 1.74 1.67
N SER A 27 -5.53 2.00 0.41
CA SER A 27 -5.12 3.21 -0.29
C SER A 27 -5.70 4.47 0.33
N ALA A 28 -6.95 4.44 0.77
CA ALA A 28 -7.57 5.53 1.51
C ALA A 28 -6.87 5.78 2.85
N GLY A 29 -6.44 4.73 3.55
CA GLY A 29 -5.65 4.86 4.77
C GLY A 29 -4.29 5.52 4.52
N VAL A 30 -3.57 5.11 3.46
CA VAL A 30 -2.32 5.77 3.07
C VAL A 30 -2.55 7.26 2.77
N GLY A 31 -3.52 7.56 1.90
CA GLY A 31 -3.85 8.93 1.52
C GLY A 31 -4.31 9.80 2.68
N GLY A 32 -5.20 9.27 3.53
CA GLY A 32 -5.72 9.95 4.71
C GLY A 32 -4.62 10.26 5.72
N SER A 33 -3.71 9.32 5.96
CA SER A 33 -2.59 9.52 6.89
C SER A 33 -1.63 10.61 6.43
N ILE A 34 -1.24 10.62 5.15
CA ILE A 34 -0.36 11.68 4.61
C ILE A 34 -1.11 13.02 4.56
N GLY A 35 -2.34 13.02 4.04
CA GLY A 35 -3.15 14.22 3.88
C GLY A 35 -3.40 14.94 5.20
N VAL A 36 -3.70 14.22 6.29
CA VAL A 36 -3.87 14.86 7.59
C VAL A 36 -2.54 15.36 8.16
N MET A 37 -1.44 14.63 7.97
CA MET A 37 -0.14 15.00 8.54
C MET A 37 0.44 16.27 7.93
N VAL A 38 0.20 16.54 6.64
CA VAL A 38 0.63 17.78 5.97
C VAL A 38 -0.28 18.98 6.25
N SER A 39 -1.43 18.78 6.90
CA SER A 39 -2.42 19.84 7.11
C SER A 39 -2.02 20.88 8.17
N GLN A 40 -2.86 21.89 8.37
CA GLN A 40 -2.73 22.87 9.45
C GLN A 40 -3.37 22.42 10.78
N ALA A 41 -3.86 21.17 10.87
CA ALA A 41 -4.48 20.67 12.09
C ALA A 41 -3.48 20.61 13.28
N PRO A 42 -3.95 20.70 14.53
CA PRO A 42 -3.12 20.49 15.71
C PRO A 42 -2.42 19.13 15.68
N LEU A 43 -1.15 19.07 16.12
CA LEU A 43 -0.31 17.87 16.05
C LEU A 43 -0.96 16.63 16.69
N GLY A 44 -1.63 16.79 17.83
CA GLY A 44 -2.34 15.69 18.48
C GLY A 44 -3.45 15.09 17.61
N ILE A 45 -4.21 15.94 16.90
CA ILE A 45 -5.26 15.52 15.97
C ILE A 45 -4.62 14.84 14.75
N LYS A 46 -3.55 15.42 14.19
CA LYS A 46 -2.80 14.81 13.07
C LYS A 46 -2.38 13.38 13.40
N ALA A 47 -1.73 13.20 14.55
CA ALA A 47 -1.18 11.90 14.97
C ALA A 47 -2.29 10.87 15.18
N VAL A 48 -3.38 11.21 15.87
CA VAL A 48 -4.50 10.30 16.12
C VAL A 48 -5.17 9.88 14.82
N VAL A 49 -5.49 10.83 13.93
CA VAL A 49 -6.15 10.52 12.65
C VAL A 49 -5.23 9.69 11.76
N ALA A 50 -3.95 10.05 11.65
CA ALA A 50 -2.98 9.29 10.88
C ALA A 50 -2.83 7.86 11.41
N LEU A 51 -2.80 7.67 12.72
CA LEU A 51 -2.72 6.34 13.34
C LEU A 51 -3.97 5.50 13.02
N ILE A 52 -5.17 6.07 13.12
CA ILE A 52 -6.42 5.39 12.74
C ILE A 52 -6.36 4.95 11.28
N CYS A 53 -5.89 5.83 10.38
CA CYS A 53 -5.73 5.50 8.96
C CYS A 53 -4.74 4.35 8.73
N VAL A 54 -3.59 4.35 9.42
CA VAL A 54 -2.59 3.27 9.32
C VAL A 54 -3.17 1.96 9.85
N VAL A 55 -3.81 1.98 11.02
CA VAL A 55 -4.44 0.78 11.61
C VAL A 55 -5.52 0.21 10.70
N ALA A 56 -6.35 1.07 10.10
CA ALA A 56 -7.37 0.65 9.15
C ALA A 56 -6.74 0.00 7.91
N ALA A 57 -5.69 0.60 7.33
CA ALA A 57 -5.00 0.04 6.18
C ALA A 57 -4.39 -1.33 6.48
N VAL A 58 -3.65 -1.46 7.59
CA VAL A 58 -3.01 -2.71 8.00
C VAL A 58 -4.05 -3.78 8.32
N THR A 59 -5.11 -3.44 9.05
CA THR A 59 -6.16 -4.38 9.43
C THR A 59 -6.92 -4.87 8.20
N ALA A 60 -7.26 -3.98 7.27
CA ALA A 60 -7.92 -4.35 6.01
C ALA A 60 -7.07 -5.35 5.21
N THR A 61 -5.74 -5.18 5.16
CA THR A 61 -4.86 -6.14 4.48
C THR A 61 -4.74 -7.45 5.26
N LEU A 62 -4.43 -7.40 6.56
CA LEU A 62 -4.00 -8.58 7.30
C LEU A 62 -5.15 -9.45 7.81
N ALA A 63 -6.30 -8.85 8.13
CA ALA A 63 -7.47 -9.57 8.65
C ALA A 63 -8.33 -10.18 7.54
N HIS A 64 -8.20 -9.72 6.29
CA HIS A 64 -9.08 -10.16 5.22
C HIS A 64 -8.80 -11.63 4.80
N PRO A 65 -9.83 -12.46 4.55
CA PRO A 65 -9.69 -13.89 4.27
C PRO A 65 -8.76 -14.25 3.10
N TYR A 66 -8.61 -13.35 2.12
CA TYR A 66 -7.73 -13.57 0.97
C TYR A 66 -6.27 -13.86 1.35
N ARG A 67 -5.82 -13.40 2.54
CA ARG A 67 -4.47 -13.72 3.06
C ARG A 67 -4.26 -15.22 3.26
N LYS A 68 -5.33 -15.97 3.57
CA LYS A 68 -5.26 -17.44 3.67
C LYS A 68 -5.08 -18.07 2.28
N GLN A 69 -5.75 -17.53 1.26
CA GLN A 69 -5.63 -17.99 -0.13
C GLN A 69 -4.23 -17.75 -0.68
N LEU A 70 -3.65 -16.56 -0.41
CA LEU A 70 -2.26 -16.23 -0.73
C LEU A 70 -1.27 -17.24 -0.12
N LYS A 71 -1.46 -17.60 1.16
CA LYS A 71 -0.61 -18.59 1.84
C LYS A 71 -0.72 -19.98 1.21
N ALA A 72 -1.94 -20.46 0.98
CA ALA A 72 -2.18 -21.76 0.36
C ALA A 72 -1.59 -21.86 -1.06
N PHE A 73 -1.74 -20.79 -1.86
CA PHE A 73 -1.16 -20.74 -3.21
C PHE A 73 0.37 -20.80 -3.17
N ALA A 74 0.99 -20.02 -2.27
CA ALA A 74 2.44 -19.99 -2.13
C ALA A 74 3.01 -21.35 -1.68
N GLU A 75 2.30 -22.07 -0.80
CA GLU A 75 2.67 -23.43 -0.38
C GLU A 75 2.53 -24.44 -1.51
N ALA A 76 1.43 -24.38 -2.28
CA ALA A 76 1.21 -25.29 -3.41
C ALA A 76 2.24 -25.11 -4.55
N HIS A 77 2.77 -23.91 -4.74
CA HIS A 77 3.69 -23.57 -5.84
C HIS A 77 5.13 -23.33 -5.38
N ASN A 78 5.49 -23.69 -4.13
CA ASN A 78 6.83 -23.46 -3.55
C ASN A 78 7.35 -22.01 -3.70
N VAL A 79 6.44 -21.04 -3.65
CA VAL A 79 6.79 -19.62 -3.75
C VAL A 79 7.30 -19.14 -2.39
N ALA A 80 8.49 -18.53 -2.38
CA ALA A 80 9.07 -18.03 -1.14
C ALA A 80 8.15 -17.01 -0.43
N ARG A 81 8.03 -17.12 0.89
CA ARG A 81 7.12 -16.30 1.72
C ARG A 81 7.76 -15.05 2.32
N VAL A 82 9.09 -14.93 2.20
CA VAL A 82 9.84 -13.78 2.71
C VAL A 82 9.54 -12.52 1.89
N PRO A 83 9.33 -11.34 2.50
CA PRO A 83 9.12 -10.11 1.75
C PRO A 83 10.29 -9.82 0.80
N SER A 84 10.01 -9.50 -0.45
CA SER A 84 11.05 -9.02 -1.38
C SER A 84 11.26 -7.51 -1.23
N LEU A 85 12.40 -7.00 -1.68
CA LEU A 85 12.71 -5.57 -1.64
C LEU A 85 11.63 -4.71 -2.32
N SER A 86 11.08 -5.20 -3.44
CA SER A 86 9.96 -4.56 -4.15
C SER A 86 8.67 -4.46 -3.34
N MET A 87 8.46 -5.35 -2.36
CA MET A 87 7.33 -5.29 -1.42
C MET A 87 7.60 -4.31 -0.27
N MET A 88 8.86 -4.18 0.12
CA MET A 88 9.27 -3.32 1.25
C MET A 88 9.44 -1.85 0.85
N LEU A 89 9.82 -1.57 -0.41
CA LEU A 89 10.10 -0.22 -0.87
C LEU A 89 8.89 0.73 -0.74
N PRO A 90 7.67 0.37 -1.19
CA PRO A 90 6.54 1.30 -1.07
C PRO A 90 6.16 1.66 0.38
N PRO A 91 6.06 0.71 1.34
CA PRO A 91 5.83 1.05 2.73
C PRO A 91 6.94 1.90 3.36
N MET A 92 8.20 1.69 2.97
CA MET A 92 9.32 2.51 3.43
C MET A 92 9.22 3.96 2.94
N LEU A 93 8.84 4.16 1.68
CA LEU A 93 8.62 5.50 1.13
C LEU A 93 7.41 6.18 1.77
N TRP A 94 6.33 5.44 2.05
CA TRP A 94 5.19 5.97 2.80
C TRP A 94 5.59 6.36 4.22
N TRP A 95 6.33 5.50 4.92
CA TRP A 95 6.83 5.80 6.26
C TRP A 95 7.69 7.06 6.27
N LEU A 96 8.62 7.19 5.33
CA LEU A 96 9.45 8.38 5.17
C LEU A 96 8.58 9.63 4.93
N ALA A 97 7.55 9.53 4.06
CA ALA A 97 6.62 10.62 3.83
C ALA A 97 5.87 11.03 5.11
N LEU A 98 5.46 10.09 5.96
CA LEU A 98 4.83 10.39 7.24
C LEU A 98 5.77 11.07 8.23
N MET A 99 7.07 10.73 8.23
CA MET A 99 8.05 11.39 9.08
C MET A 99 8.30 12.84 8.64
N LEU A 100 8.24 13.12 7.34
CA LEU A 100 8.49 14.44 6.77
C LEU A 100 7.23 15.33 6.74
N ALA A 101 6.04 14.73 6.63
CA ALA A 101 4.76 15.43 6.51
C ALA A 101 4.47 16.48 7.61
N PRO A 102 4.77 16.26 8.91
CA PRO A 102 4.50 17.27 9.94
C PRO A 102 5.41 18.49 9.87
N LEU A 103 6.45 18.50 9.02
CA LEU A 103 7.32 19.67 8.79
C LEU A 103 6.63 20.76 7.96
N VAL A 104 5.47 20.46 7.38
CA VAL A 104 4.67 21.40 6.58
C VAL A 104 3.28 21.62 7.20
N GLY A 105 2.67 22.75 6.84
CA GLY A 105 1.33 23.16 7.27
C GLY A 105 0.52 23.70 6.11
N TRP A 106 0.13 22.82 5.20
CA TRP A 106 -0.58 23.16 3.96
C TRP A 106 -2.06 23.46 4.20
N SER A 107 -2.64 24.29 3.31
CA SER A 107 -4.07 24.60 3.34
C SER A 107 -4.92 23.33 3.22
N ALA A 108 -6.20 23.41 3.59
CA ALA A 108 -7.11 22.25 3.52
C ALA A 108 -7.17 21.65 2.10
N VAL A 109 -7.22 22.49 1.06
CA VAL A 109 -7.25 22.06 -0.34
C VAL A 109 -5.95 21.37 -0.73
N ALA A 110 -4.79 21.96 -0.42
CA ALA A 110 -3.50 21.35 -0.72
C ALA A 110 -3.31 20.01 0.01
N SER A 111 -3.75 19.93 1.27
CA SER A 111 -3.70 18.71 2.08
C SER A 111 -4.58 17.60 1.50
N LEU A 112 -5.80 17.94 1.06
CA LEU A 112 -6.70 17.01 0.41
C LEU A 112 -6.12 16.48 -0.90
N LEU A 113 -5.58 17.36 -1.76
CA LEU A 113 -4.94 16.95 -3.01
C LEU A 113 -3.74 16.03 -2.76
N THR A 114 -2.93 16.34 -1.75
CA THR A 114 -1.81 15.48 -1.34
C THR A 114 -2.29 14.10 -0.91
N GLY A 115 -3.35 14.04 -0.12
CA GLY A 115 -3.98 12.78 0.28
C GLY A 115 -4.51 11.97 -0.91
N ILE A 116 -5.14 12.63 -1.89
CA ILE A 116 -5.62 11.99 -3.13
C ILE A 116 -4.46 11.42 -3.95
N LEU A 117 -3.38 12.19 -4.13
CA LEU A 117 -2.19 11.73 -4.85
C LEU A 117 -1.54 10.54 -4.16
N ALA A 118 -1.41 10.61 -2.83
CA ALA A 118 -0.90 9.50 -2.02
C ALA A 118 -1.80 8.25 -2.10
N ALA A 119 -3.12 8.42 -2.06
CA ALA A 119 -4.07 7.32 -2.24
C ALA A 119 -3.96 6.70 -3.65
N GLY A 120 -3.83 7.52 -4.69
CA GLY A 120 -3.63 7.06 -6.07
C GLY A 120 -2.33 6.26 -6.23
N ALA A 121 -1.23 6.78 -5.69
CA ALA A 121 0.05 6.06 -5.67
C ALA A 121 -0.05 4.74 -4.89
N ALA A 122 -0.68 4.77 -3.71
CA ALA A 122 -0.93 3.57 -2.92
C ALA A 122 -1.80 2.56 -3.66
N TRP A 123 -2.82 3.01 -4.40
CA TRP A 123 -3.67 2.13 -5.20
C TRP A 123 -2.85 1.38 -6.23
N LEU A 124 -1.98 2.07 -6.97
CA LEU A 124 -1.12 1.46 -7.98
C LEU A 124 -0.11 0.46 -7.38
N LEU A 125 0.48 0.82 -6.24
CA LEU A 125 1.52 0.01 -5.59
C LEU A 125 0.97 -1.10 -4.69
N TYR A 126 -0.32 -1.06 -4.32
CA TYR A 126 -0.92 -1.97 -3.36
C TYR A 126 -0.68 -3.46 -3.64
N PRO A 127 -0.82 -3.96 -4.90
CA PRO A 127 -0.57 -5.37 -5.21
C PRO A 127 0.88 -5.81 -4.97
N HIS A 128 1.82 -4.87 -4.98
CA HIS A 128 3.22 -5.12 -4.61
C HIS A 128 3.37 -5.16 -3.09
N VAL A 129 2.72 -4.24 -2.37
CA VAL A 129 2.76 -4.18 -0.90
C VAL A 129 2.19 -5.44 -0.27
N ASP A 130 1.02 -5.87 -0.74
CA ASP A 130 0.35 -7.05 -0.18
C ASP A 130 0.89 -8.39 -0.73
N GLY A 131 1.75 -8.34 -1.73
CA GLY A 131 2.42 -9.50 -2.31
C GLY A 131 1.58 -10.29 -3.31
N THR A 132 0.38 -9.83 -3.66
CA THR A 132 -0.44 -10.49 -4.69
C THR A 132 0.26 -10.51 -6.04
N ARG A 133 0.88 -9.39 -6.45
CA ARG A 133 1.59 -9.28 -7.74
C ARG A 133 2.74 -10.28 -7.86
N ARG A 134 3.35 -10.67 -6.74
CA ARG A 134 4.43 -11.67 -6.73
C ARG A 134 3.96 -13.02 -7.23
N LEU A 135 2.72 -13.40 -6.96
CA LEU A 135 2.16 -14.69 -7.38
C LEU A 135 2.11 -14.83 -8.91
N ALA A 136 2.17 -13.73 -9.65
CA ALA A 136 2.23 -13.74 -11.11
C ALA A 136 3.59 -14.25 -11.67
N TYR A 137 4.60 -14.36 -10.81
CA TYR A 137 5.95 -14.87 -11.12
C TYR A 137 6.26 -16.20 -10.43
N ALA A 138 5.26 -16.83 -9.83
CA ALA A 138 5.32 -18.21 -9.36
C ALA A 138 5.52 -19.18 -10.53
#